data_AF-A0A924N169-F1
#
_entry.id   AF-A0A924N169-F1
#
_cell.length_a   1.000
_cell.length_b   1.000
_cell.length_c   1.000
_cell.angle_alpha   90.00
_cell.angle_beta   90.00
_cell.angle_gamma   90.00
#
_symmetry.space_group_name_H-M   'P 1'
#
loop_
_entity.id
_entity.type
_entity.pdbx_description
1 polymer ?
#
loop_
_entity_poly.entity_id
_entity_poly.type
_entity_poly.pdbx_seq_one_letter_code
_entity_poly.pdbx_strand_id
1 'polypeptide(L)'
;MILQGVFDIEKEAASWTQDGSFRGADGKPVRAYDDVVLLRDIVPENDPKSPYIVPAGTTGTILFFNERADGVAQPELDWDPVAVVLGYEDQRHLRLHMTNEEKYPR
;
A
#
# COMPACT_ATOMS: atom_id res chain seq x y z
N MET A 1 -15.72 4.93 19.71
CA MET A 1 -16.64 4.31 18.74
C MET A 1 -15.77 3.90 17.57
N ILE A 2 -15.44 2.61 17.48
CA ILE A 2 -14.58 2.03 16.44
C ILE A 2 -15.47 1.84 15.20
N LEU A 3 -15.27 2.68 14.19
CA LEU A 3 -15.99 2.58 12.92
C LEU A 3 -15.52 1.32 12.17
N GLN A 4 -16.47 0.69 11.50
CA GLN A 4 -16.35 -0.59 10.82
C GLN A 4 -15.18 -0.62 9.82
N GLY A 5 -14.34 -1.66 9.90
CA GLY A 5 -13.21 -1.89 8.98
C GLY A 5 -11.93 -2.15 9.76
N VAL A 6 -11.87 -3.29 10.45
CA VAL A 6 -10.80 -3.65 11.38
C VAL A 6 -9.46 -3.72 10.65
N PHE A 7 -8.66 -2.65 10.77
CA PHE A 7 -7.22 -2.73 10.60
C PHE A 7 -6.70 -3.67 11.71
N ASP A 8 -6.08 -4.77 11.30
CA ASP A 8 -5.53 -5.74 12.23
C ASP A 8 -4.22 -5.19 12.79
N ILE A 9 -4.28 -4.65 14.02
CA ILE A 9 -3.14 -4.03 14.68
C ILE A 9 -1.97 -5.00 14.87
N GLU A 10 -2.22 -6.31 14.93
CA GLU A 10 -1.16 -7.32 15.01
C GLU A 10 -0.43 -7.46 13.67
N LYS A 11 -1.12 -7.19 12.56
CA LYS A 11 -0.49 -7.16 11.24
C LYS A 11 0.42 -5.95 11.07
N GLU A 12 0.01 -4.76 11.53
CA GLU A 12 0.85 -3.55 11.49
C GLU A 12 2.04 -3.61 12.45
N ALA A 13 1.90 -4.30 13.59
CA ALA A 13 2.99 -4.48 14.57
C ALA A 13 4.12 -5.41 14.08
N ALA A 14 4.00 -6.00 12.89
CA ALA A 14 5.05 -6.80 12.28
C ALA A 14 6.27 -5.95 11.89
N SER A 15 7.42 -6.61 11.67
CA SER A 15 8.62 -5.92 11.20
C SER A 15 8.40 -5.34 9.81
N TRP A 16 8.63 -4.03 9.69
CA TRP A 16 8.61 -3.28 8.43
C TRP A 16 9.96 -3.41 7.73
N THR A 17 9.96 -3.54 6.41
CA THR A 17 11.16 -3.64 5.59
C THR A 17 10.98 -2.97 4.23
N GLN A 18 12.11 -2.72 3.57
CA GLN A 18 12.18 -2.39 2.14
C GLN A 18 12.84 -3.51 1.32
N ASP A 19 13.38 -4.52 2.01
CA ASP A 19 14.13 -5.62 1.41
C ASP A 19 13.23 -6.81 1.08
N GLY A 20 13.50 -7.45 -0.06
CA GLY A 20 12.75 -8.61 -0.51
C GLY A 20 11.50 -8.26 -1.33
N SER A 21 10.44 -9.05 -1.19
CA SER A 21 9.18 -8.87 -1.92
C SER A 21 8.02 -9.59 -1.23
N PHE A 22 6.82 -9.05 -1.38
CA PHE A 22 5.57 -9.77 -1.07
C PHE A 22 4.85 -10.22 -2.35
N ARG A 23 3.81 -11.05 -2.22
CA ARG A 23 2.96 -11.46 -3.35
C ARG A 23 1.77 -10.53 -3.45
N GLY A 24 1.70 -9.75 -4.52
CA GLY A 24 0.53 -8.95 -4.83
C GLY A 24 -0.69 -9.82 -5.18
N ALA A 25 -1.83 -9.19 -5.36
CA ALA A 25 -3.12 -9.83 -5.63
C ALA A 25 -3.13 -10.71 -6.91
N ASP A 26 -2.27 -10.40 -7.88
CA ASP A 26 -2.08 -11.18 -9.12
C ASP A 26 -0.97 -12.25 -9.00
N GLY A 27 -0.45 -12.47 -7.79
CA GLY A 27 0.62 -13.43 -7.49
C GLY A 27 2.02 -12.96 -7.90
N LYS A 28 2.16 -11.78 -8.50
CA LYS A 28 3.47 -11.24 -8.88
C LYS A 28 4.21 -10.73 -7.65
N PRO A 29 5.55 -10.84 -7.64
CA PRO A 29 6.34 -10.23 -6.58
C PRO A 29 6.23 -8.71 -6.68
N VAL A 30 5.94 -8.07 -5.56
CA VAL A 30 5.95 -6.61 -5.38
C VAL A 30 7.06 -6.26 -4.41
N ARG A 31 7.90 -5.28 -4.75
CA ARG A 31 9.03 -4.81 -3.97
C ARG A 31 8.81 -3.37 -3.53
N ALA A 32 9.64 -2.90 -2.60
CA ALA A 32 9.73 -1.47 -2.36
C ALA A 32 10.07 -0.73 -3.67
N TYR A 33 9.45 0.43 -3.83
CA TYR A 33 9.49 1.33 -4.97
C TYR A 33 8.82 0.85 -6.26
N ASP A 34 8.27 -0.37 -6.28
CA ASP A 34 7.35 -0.73 -7.37
C ASP A 34 6.06 0.08 -7.23
N ASP A 35 5.45 0.40 -8.38
CA ASP A 35 4.13 1.01 -8.40
C ASP A 35 3.07 -0.09 -8.36
N VAL A 36 2.07 0.13 -7.54
CA VAL A 36 0.91 -0.74 -7.37
C VAL A 36 -0.38 0.01 -7.68
N VAL A 37 -1.45 -0.74 -7.86
CA VAL A 37 -2.81 -0.22 -7.89
C VAL A 37 -3.62 -0.78 -6.73
N LEU A 38 -4.41 0.08 -6.09
CA LEU A 38 -5.37 -0.31 -5.06
C LEU A 38 -6.52 -1.11 -5.67
N LEU A 39 -6.91 -2.21 -5.05
CA LEU A 39 -8.09 -2.99 -5.44
C LEU A 39 -9.34 -2.69 -4.62
N ARG A 40 -9.23 -1.88 -3.56
CA ARG A 40 -10.33 -1.38 -2.75
C ARG A 40 -10.07 0.04 -2.32
N ASP A 41 -11.15 0.68 -1.86
CA ASP A 41 -11.10 2.00 -1.26
C ASP A 41 -10.37 1.94 0.10
N ILE A 42 -9.54 2.95 0.38
CA ILE A 42 -8.86 3.08 1.68
C ILE A 42 -9.03 4.49 2.27
N VAL A 43 -8.80 4.57 3.58
CA VAL A 43 -8.69 5.85 4.29
C VAL A 43 -7.22 6.27 4.32
N PRO A 44 -6.88 7.54 4.03
CA PRO A 44 -5.54 8.09 4.22
C PRO A 44 -4.97 7.82 5.62
N GLU A 45 -3.69 7.45 5.71
CA GLU A 45 -2.97 7.24 6.99
C GLU A 45 -3.06 8.46 7.90
N ASN A 46 -2.98 9.66 7.32
CA ASN A 46 -2.80 10.89 8.09
C ASN A 46 -4.07 11.48 8.72
N ASP A 47 -5.25 10.89 8.50
CA ASP A 47 -6.46 11.38 9.16
C ASP A 47 -7.60 10.32 9.19
N PRO A 48 -7.77 9.57 10.30
CA PRO A 48 -8.88 8.65 10.48
C PRO A 48 -10.27 9.31 10.51
N LYS A 49 -10.32 10.65 10.66
CA LYS A 49 -11.54 11.46 10.56
C LYS A 49 -11.68 12.13 9.20
N SER A 50 -10.77 11.84 8.29
CA SER A 50 -10.79 12.36 6.94
C SER A 50 -12.14 12.03 6.29
N PRO A 51 -12.85 13.01 5.73
CA PRO A 51 -13.99 12.72 4.88
C PRO A 51 -13.54 12.12 3.53
N TYR A 52 -12.23 12.06 3.27
CA TYR A 52 -11.66 11.63 2.02
C TYR A 52 -11.38 10.14 1.99
N ILE A 53 -11.82 9.51 0.90
CA ILE A 53 -11.59 8.11 0.58
C ILE A 53 -10.72 8.08 -0.66
N VAL A 54 -9.57 7.39 -0.59
CA VAL A 54 -8.77 7.11 -1.78
C VAL A 54 -9.43 5.94 -2.51
N PRO A 55 -9.90 6.12 -3.75
CA PRO A 55 -10.67 5.11 -4.45
C PRO A 55 -9.78 3.95 -4.94
N ALA A 56 -10.41 2.78 -5.07
CA ALA A 56 -9.83 1.69 -5.84
C ALA A 56 -9.44 2.17 -7.26
N GLY A 57 -8.34 1.64 -7.78
CA GLY A 57 -7.78 2.07 -9.07
C GLY A 57 -6.73 3.18 -8.96
N THR A 58 -6.60 3.85 -7.81
CA THR A 58 -5.48 4.76 -7.57
C THR A 58 -4.15 4.00 -7.56
N THR A 59 -3.15 4.58 -8.22
CA THR A 59 -1.78 4.08 -8.24
C THR A 59 -0.96 4.69 -7.10
N GLY A 60 0.09 3.99 -6.70
CA GLY A 60 1.06 4.54 -5.78
C GLY A 60 2.31 3.69 -5.69
N THR A 61 3.37 4.28 -5.17
CA THR A 61 4.67 3.64 -5.00
C THR A 61 4.76 2.99 -3.62
N ILE A 62 5.18 1.73 -3.54
CA ILE A 62 5.41 1.07 -2.25
C ILE A 62 6.61 1.70 -1.55
N LEU A 63 6.44 2.18 -0.32
CA LEU A 63 7.55 2.67 0.49
C LEU A 63 8.13 1.56 1.38
N PHE A 64 7.24 0.89 2.12
CA PHE A 64 7.57 -0.17 3.07
C PHE A 64 6.50 -1.26 3.04
N PHE A 65 6.87 -2.47 3.47
CA PHE A 65 5.93 -3.56 3.68
C PHE A 65 6.36 -4.46 4.84
N ASN A 66 5.40 -5.17 5.40
CA ASN A 66 5.66 -6.13 6.46
C ASN A 66 6.22 -7.43 5.88
N GLU A 67 7.20 -8.02 6.57
CA GLU A 67 7.83 -9.28 6.14
C GLU A 67 6.86 -10.48 6.12
N ARG A 68 5.70 -10.36 6.79
CA ARG A 68 4.65 -11.37 6.79
C ARG A 68 3.92 -11.39 5.45
N ALA A 69 3.72 -12.58 4.90
CA ALA A 69 3.02 -12.77 3.62
C ALA A 69 1.53 -12.34 3.62
N ASP A 70 0.92 -12.21 4.79
CA ASP A 70 -0.44 -11.71 5.00
C ASP A 70 -0.47 -10.33 5.67
N GLY A 71 0.66 -9.62 5.62
CA GLY A 71 0.88 -8.34 6.26
C GLY A 71 0.32 -7.15 5.49
N VAL A 72 0.74 -5.96 5.93
CA VAL A 72 0.36 -4.67 5.36
C VAL A 72 1.52 -4.15 4.50
N ALA A 73 1.22 -3.30 3.53
CA ALA A 73 2.18 -2.45 2.86
C ALA A 73 1.71 -0.98 2.92
N GLN A 74 2.68 -0.07 2.88
CA GLN A 74 2.46 1.36 2.92
C GLN A 74 2.81 1.97 1.54
N PRO A 75 1.81 2.21 0.67
CA PRO A 75 1.99 2.99 -0.54
C PRO A 75 1.94 4.50 -0.29
N GLU A 76 2.75 5.24 -1.05
CA GLU A 76 2.55 6.67 -1.34
C GLU A 76 1.67 6.79 -2.59
N LEU A 77 0.45 7.31 -2.45
CA LEU A 77 -0.62 7.26 -3.45
C LEU A 77 -0.77 8.57 -4.22
N ASP A 78 -0.88 8.44 -5.55
CA ASP A 78 -1.07 9.53 -6.51
C ASP A 78 -2.55 9.92 -6.62
N TRP A 79 -3.17 10.31 -5.51
CA TRP A 79 -4.61 10.57 -5.46
C TRP A 79 -5.01 12.01 -5.82
N ASP A 80 -4.26 13.00 -5.35
CA ASP A 80 -4.53 14.43 -5.61
C ASP A 80 -3.44 15.02 -6.51
N PRO A 81 -3.80 15.82 -7.55
CA PRO A 81 -2.83 16.46 -8.43
C PRO A 81 -1.83 17.40 -7.73
N VAL A 82 -2.08 17.77 -6.47
CA VAL A 82 -1.26 18.68 -5.67
C VAL A 82 -0.56 17.97 -4.50
N ALA A 83 -1.02 16.78 -4.10
CA ALA A 83 -0.48 16.08 -2.94
C ALA A 83 -0.53 14.54 -3.09
N VAL A 84 0.58 13.91 -2.72
CA VAL A 84 0.63 12.47 -2.46
C VAL A 84 0.08 12.16 -1.07
N VAL A 85 -0.55 11.00 -0.92
CA VAL A 85 -1.12 10.56 0.35
C VAL A 85 -0.53 9.22 0.76
N LEU A 86 -0.09 9.10 2.01
CA LEU A 86 0.29 7.80 2.56
C LEU A 86 -0.95 6.97 2.86
N GLY A 87 -0.93 5.71 2.46
CA GLY A 87 -1.97 4.74 2.75
C GLY A 87 -1.40 3.51 3.43
N TYR A 88 -2.29 2.73 4.04
CA TYR A 88 -1.99 1.38 4.48
C TYR A 88 -2.97 0.42 3.80
N GLU A 89 -2.46 -0.71 3.31
CA GLU A 89 -3.30 -1.73 2.68
C GLU A 89 -2.74 -3.14 2.90
N ASP A 90 -3.65 -4.12 3.02
CA ASP A 90 -3.28 -5.54 3.03
C ASP A 90 -2.60 -5.88 1.70
N GLN A 91 -1.46 -6.56 1.80
CA GLN A 91 -0.64 -6.94 0.64
C GLN A 91 -1.45 -7.66 -0.45
N ARG A 92 -2.52 -8.38 -0.08
CA ARG A 92 -3.39 -9.13 -1.02
C ARG A 92 -4.37 -8.26 -1.79
N HIS A 93 -4.52 -6.99 -1.43
CA HIS A 93 -5.36 -6.01 -2.14
C HIS A 93 -4.54 -5.01 -2.97
N LEU A 94 -3.24 -5.26 -3.12
CA LEU A 94 -2.34 -4.48 -3.96
C LEU A 94 -1.94 -5.31 -5.16
N ARG A 95 -2.08 -4.75 -6.36
CA ARG A 95 -1.65 -5.40 -7.60
C ARG A 95 -0.49 -4.64 -8.21
N LEU A 96 0.54 -5.35 -8.66
CA LEU A 96 1.68 -4.74 -9.35
C LEU A 96 1.19 -3.98 -10.60
N HIS A 97 1.55 -2.71 -10.69
CA HIS A 97 1.29 -1.84 -11.84
C HIS A 97 2.54 -1.70 -12.72
N MET A 98 3.67 -1.31 -12.12
CA MET A 98 4.94 -1.10 -12.82
C MET A 98 6.12 -1.45 -11.90
N THR A 99 7.18 -2.03 -12.44
CA THR A 99 8.40 -2.32 -11.68
C THR A 99 9.39 -1.16 -11.77
N ASN A 100 10.10 -0.88 -10.69
CA ASN A 100 11.03 0.26 -10.61
C ASN A 100 12.35 0.09 -11.39
N GLU A 101 12.62 -1.07 -11.99
CA GLU A 101 13.81 -1.22 -12.85
C GLU A 101 13.82 -0.22 -14.03
N GLU A 102 12.68 0.39 -14.36
CA GLU A 102 12.55 1.46 -15.36
C GLU A 102 12.84 2.89 -14.84
N LYS A 103 12.76 3.16 -13.53
CA LYS A 103 12.86 4.52 -12.94
C LYS A 103 14.07 4.73 -12.02
N TYR A 104 14.53 3.68 -11.33
CA TYR A 104 15.80 3.68 -10.59
C TYR A 104 16.59 2.40 -10.91
N PRO A 105 17.41 2.40 -11.98
CA PRO A 105 18.18 1.22 -12.38
C PRO A 105 19.17 0.84 -11.28
N ARG A 106 19.29 -0.47 -11.04
CA ARG A 106 20.16 -1.07 -10.03
C ARG A 106 21.50 -1.46 -10.64
#